data_AF-A0A3D1AQN6-F1
#
_entry.id   AF-A0A3D1AQN6-F1
#
_cell.length_a   1.000
_cell.length_b   1.000
_cell.length_c   1.000
_cell.angle_alpha   90.00
_cell.angle_beta   90.00
_cell.angle_gamma   90.00
#
_symmetry.space_group_name_H-M   'P 1'
#
loop_
_entity.id
_entity.type
_entity.pdbx_description
1 polymer ?
#
loop_
_entity_poly.entity_id
_entity_poly.type
_entity_poly.pdbx_seq_one_letter_code
_entity_poly.pdbx_strand_id
1 'polypeptide(L)'
;MSKRIRRVGSIKSELLKKSREAALAAVQIFNNPNISFKSESYVVLMIIAWTYLLHAYFRDQKVEYRYWKPKGTRRKFDETKHGAYKYWELERCLNDASSPIDRDTANNLGFFIGLRHEIEHQMTTRIDDILSARFQACCLNYNEYIKKLFGAAHGVEKHLSFSLQFSTISTEQKELLEEHPGLPANIHGYITSFDADLSDEEFSNPHYAYRILFVPKTANRKGQADRVIEFVKSDSPLAEVINKEYAVIKETEKKKYQPKQVVDLMKAEGYPQFSVHHHTQLWQSLAAKNPANGYGALVAGKAWHWYERWVDIVRKHCQDSQGKYL
;
A
#
# COMPACT_ATOMS: atom_id res chain seq x y z
N MET A 1 42.26 -39.08 6.96
CA MET A 1 41.23 -38.13 7.44
C MET A 1 40.10 -38.08 6.42
N SER A 2 38.89 -38.55 6.74
CA SER A 2 37.78 -38.51 5.79
C SER A 2 37.33 -37.06 5.59
N LYS A 3 37.30 -36.60 4.33
CA LYS A 3 36.79 -35.29 3.95
C LYS A 3 35.30 -35.28 4.31
N ARG A 4 34.91 -34.48 5.30
CA ARG A 4 33.52 -34.35 5.77
C ARG A 4 32.69 -33.77 4.63
N ILE A 5 32.01 -34.62 3.85
CA ILE A 5 31.10 -34.19 2.78
C ILE A 5 29.88 -33.55 3.47
N ARG A 6 29.84 -32.22 3.54
CA ARG A 6 28.66 -31.48 4.01
C ARG A 6 27.54 -31.68 2.97
N ARG A 7 26.59 -32.58 3.27
CA ARG A 7 25.43 -32.90 2.41
C ARG A 7 24.33 -31.82 2.41
N VAL A 8 24.44 -30.81 3.28
CA VAL A 8 23.50 -29.70 3.40
C VAL A 8 24.32 -28.42 3.37
N GLY A 9 23.93 -27.43 2.56
CA GLY A 9 24.49 -26.08 2.64
C GLY A 9 24.40 -25.55 4.08
N SER A 10 25.14 -24.50 4.41
CA SER A 10 24.90 -23.81 5.69
C SER A 10 23.41 -23.47 5.81
N ILE A 11 22.74 -23.73 6.94
CA ILE A 11 21.33 -23.35 7.16
C ILE A 11 21.11 -21.87 6.79
N LYS A 12 22.12 -21.01 6.99
CA LYS A 12 22.14 -19.62 6.52
C LYS A 12 21.91 -19.53 5.00
N SER A 13 22.65 -20.31 4.22
CA SER A 13 22.54 -20.34 2.76
C SER A 13 21.17 -20.82 2.30
N GLU A 14 20.59 -21.79 3.00
CA GLU A 14 19.24 -22.29 2.68
C GLU A 14 18.17 -21.23 3.00
N LEU A 15 18.27 -20.58 4.17
CA LEU A 15 17.40 -19.46 4.54
C LEU A 15 17.48 -18.32 3.52
N LEU A 16 18.69 -17.93 3.09
CA LEU A 16 18.86 -16.90 2.06
C LEU A 16 18.28 -17.30 0.72
N LYS A 17 18.48 -18.55 0.30
CA LYS A 17 17.90 -19.06 -0.95
C LYS A 17 16.38 -19.01 -0.89
N LYS A 18 15.78 -19.52 0.18
CA LYS A 18 14.33 -19.55 0.37
C LYS A 18 13.72 -18.17 0.54
N SER A 19 14.43 -17.27 1.23
CA SER A 19 14.05 -15.85 1.34
C SER A 19 13.91 -15.22 -0.05
N ARG A 20 14.92 -15.40 -0.91
CA ARG A 20 14.91 -14.87 -2.28
C ARG A 20 13.84 -15.50 -3.16
N GLU A 21 13.66 -16.82 -3.08
CA GLU A 21 12.61 -17.53 -3.81
C GLU A 21 11.22 -17.02 -3.42
N ALA A 22 10.96 -16.81 -2.12
CA ALA A 22 9.71 -16.25 -1.63
C ALA A 22 9.47 -14.82 -2.12
N ALA A 23 10.49 -13.95 -2.06
CA ALA A 23 10.38 -12.57 -2.57
C ALA A 23 10.11 -12.54 -4.09
N LEU A 24 10.82 -13.36 -4.87
CA LEU A 24 10.61 -13.45 -6.31
C LEU A 24 9.21 -13.98 -6.65
N ALA A 25 8.73 -15.00 -5.93
CA ALA A 25 7.39 -15.53 -6.11
C ALA A 25 6.31 -14.48 -5.78
N ALA A 26 6.50 -13.71 -4.71
CA ALA A 26 5.59 -12.62 -4.33
C ALA A 26 5.42 -11.63 -5.48
N VAL A 27 6.53 -11.17 -6.05
CA VAL A 27 6.52 -10.18 -7.15
C VAL A 27 5.95 -10.77 -8.45
N GLN A 28 6.26 -12.02 -8.77
CA GLN A 28 5.72 -12.68 -9.97
C GLN A 28 4.20 -12.84 -9.89
N ILE A 29 3.68 -13.22 -8.73
CA ILE A 29 2.23 -13.35 -8.51
C ILE A 29 1.58 -11.97 -8.60
N PHE A 30 2.17 -10.95 -7.98
CA PHE A 30 1.65 -9.58 -8.02
C PHE A 30 1.57 -9.01 -9.44
N ASN A 31 2.55 -9.31 -10.28
CA ASN A 31 2.60 -8.82 -11.65
C ASN A 31 1.77 -9.65 -12.65
N ASN A 32 1.17 -10.76 -12.22
CA ASN A 32 0.34 -11.58 -13.09
C ASN A 32 -1.09 -11.01 -13.17
N PRO A 33 -1.54 -10.49 -14.32
CA PRO A 33 -2.85 -9.86 -14.44
C PRO A 33 -4.02 -10.85 -14.30
N ASN A 34 -3.76 -12.15 -14.42
CA ASN A 34 -4.79 -13.18 -14.32
C ASN A 34 -5.05 -13.64 -12.88
N ILE A 35 -4.26 -13.18 -11.91
CA ILE A 35 -4.43 -13.54 -10.50
C ILE A 35 -5.18 -12.41 -9.79
N SER A 36 -6.33 -12.74 -9.20
CA SER A 36 -7.11 -11.81 -8.37
C SER A 36 -6.61 -11.73 -6.93
N PHE A 37 -6.08 -12.83 -6.38
CA PHE A 37 -5.55 -12.93 -5.01
C PHE A 37 -4.08 -12.47 -4.90
N LYS A 38 -3.73 -11.40 -5.61
CA LYS A 38 -2.33 -11.05 -5.87
C LYS A 38 -1.69 -10.25 -4.73
N SER A 39 -2.42 -9.30 -4.14
CA SER A 39 -1.92 -8.53 -2.99
C SER A 39 -1.83 -9.37 -1.73
N GLU A 40 -2.79 -10.25 -1.50
CA GLU A 40 -2.80 -11.14 -0.34
C GLU A 40 -1.64 -12.13 -0.42
N SER A 41 -1.44 -12.75 -1.59
CA SER A 41 -0.27 -13.60 -1.85
C SER A 41 1.04 -12.85 -1.68
N TYR A 42 1.10 -11.61 -2.18
CA TYR A 42 2.28 -10.76 -2.04
C TYR A 42 2.62 -10.50 -0.57
N VAL A 43 1.64 -10.06 0.24
CA VAL A 43 1.84 -9.76 1.67
C VAL A 43 2.37 -10.97 2.42
N VAL A 44 1.72 -12.13 2.26
CA VAL A 44 2.13 -13.36 2.96
C VAL A 44 3.53 -13.79 2.54
N LEU A 45 3.83 -13.81 1.24
CA LEU A 45 5.13 -14.24 0.74
C LEU A 45 6.26 -13.27 1.10
N MET A 46 6.01 -11.97 1.12
CA MET A 46 7.00 -10.97 1.56
C MET A 46 7.29 -11.07 3.05
N ILE A 47 6.28 -11.30 3.90
CA ILE A 47 6.51 -11.55 5.34
C ILE A 47 7.41 -12.78 5.53
N ILE A 48 7.17 -13.86 4.79
CA ILE A 48 8.02 -15.07 4.82
C ILE A 48 9.43 -14.74 4.34
N ALA A 49 9.56 -14.01 3.23
CA ALA A 49 10.84 -13.62 2.67
C ALA A 49 11.69 -12.84 3.68
N TRP A 50 11.11 -11.81 4.30
CA TRP A 50 11.77 -10.99 5.32
C TRP A 50 12.10 -11.78 6.60
N THR A 51 11.20 -12.66 7.04
CA THR A 51 11.45 -13.55 8.19
C THR A 51 12.71 -14.39 7.94
N TYR A 52 12.82 -15.02 6.77
CA TYR A 52 13.98 -15.85 6.43
C TYR A 52 15.26 -15.02 6.22
N LEU A 53 15.14 -13.79 5.72
CA LEU A 53 16.27 -12.87 5.62
C LEU A 53 16.84 -12.54 7.00
N LEU A 54 15.98 -12.18 7.95
CA LEU A 54 16.39 -11.85 9.32
C LEU A 54 16.89 -13.07 10.09
N HIS A 55 16.28 -14.25 9.90
CA HIS A 55 16.81 -15.49 10.47
C HIS A 55 18.21 -15.82 9.95
N ALA A 56 18.45 -15.61 8.65
CA ALA A 56 19.79 -15.77 8.09
C ALA A 56 20.79 -14.78 8.72
N TYR A 57 20.37 -13.54 8.95
CA TYR A 57 21.19 -12.50 9.57
C TYR A 57 21.50 -12.81 11.03
N PHE A 58 20.50 -13.08 11.86
CA PHE A 58 20.69 -13.44 13.26
C PHE A 58 21.57 -14.66 13.42
N ARG A 59 21.41 -15.66 12.54
CA ARG A 59 22.30 -16.82 12.52
C ARG A 59 23.74 -16.44 12.20
N ASP A 60 23.97 -15.51 11.28
CA ASP A 60 25.31 -15.03 10.92
C ASP A 60 25.96 -14.25 12.08
N GLN A 61 25.16 -13.42 12.76
CA GLN A 61 25.58 -12.64 13.94
C GLN A 61 25.57 -13.44 15.25
N LYS A 62 25.23 -14.74 15.21
CA LYS A 62 25.11 -15.63 16.39
C LYS A 62 24.10 -15.15 17.45
N VAL A 63 23.06 -14.43 17.03
CA VAL A 63 21.91 -14.05 17.84
C VAL A 63 20.98 -15.26 17.97
N GLU A 64 20.49 -15.53 19.18
CA GLU A 64 19.55 -16.62 19.43
C GLU A 64 18.12 -16.16 19.15
N TYR A 65 17.58 -16.57 18.01
CA TYR A 65 16.26 -16.17 17.51
C TYR A 65 15.18 -17.26 17.71
N ARG A 66 15.42 -18.21 18.63
CA ARG A 66 14.40 -19.17 19.10
C ARG A 66 13.74 -18.66 20.37
N TYR A 67 12.47 -18.99 20.53
CA TYR A 67 11.78 -18.77 21.80
C TYR A 67 12.38 -19.65 22.89
N TRP A 68 12.69 -19.05 24.04
CA TRP A 68 13.18 -19.76 25.21
C TRP A 68 12.75 -19.08 26.51
N LYS A 69 12.73 -19.86 27.58
CA LYS A 69 12.46 -19.40 28.95
C LYS A 69 13.61 -19.79 29.86
N PRO A 70 13.97 -18.97 30.86
CA PRO A 70 14.98 -19.33 31.83
C PRO A 70 14.47 -20.51 32.67
N LYS A 71 15.29 -21.56 32.80
CA LYS A 71 15.03 -22.68 33.71
C LYS A 71 16.31 -22.95 34.51
N GLY A 72 16.43 -22.23 35.63
CA GLY A 72 17.67 -22.18 36.41
C GLY A 72 18.81 -21.58 35.58
N THR A 73 19.93 -22.28 35.45
CA THR A 73 21.11 -21.84 34.68
C THR A 73 21.03 -22.16 33.19
N ARG A 74 19.99 -22.86 32.73
CA ARG A 74 19.86 -23.32 31.34
C ARG A 74 18.67 -22.67 30.64
N ARG A 75 18.79 -22.48 29.32
CA ARG A 75 17.69 -22.08 28.45
C ARG A 75 16.80 -23.29 28.17
N LYS A 76 15.50 -23.18 28.43
CA LYS A 76 14.50 -24.14 27.94
C LYS A 76 13.86 -23.54 26.69
N PHE A 77 14.08 -24.17 25.54
CA PHE A 77 13.47 -23.72 24.29
C PHE A 77 12.00 -24.10 24.20
N ASP A 78 11.21 -23.23 23.59
CA ASP A 78 9.82 -23.50 23.29
C ASP A 78 9.72 -24.32 22.01
N GLU A 79 8.83 -25.30 22.00
CA GLU A 79 8.63 -26.23 20.90
C GLU A 79 7.18 -26.16 20.40
N THR A 80 6.99 -26.50 19.12
CA THR A 80 5.66 -26.71 18.53
C THR A 80 5.02 -27.97 19.12
N LYS A 81 3.73 -28.17 18.83
CA LYS A 81 3.00 -29.39 19.22
C LYS A 81 3.71 -30.68 18.76
N HIS A 82 4.53 -30.60 17.71
CA HIS A 82 5.25 -31.72 17.12
C HIS A 82 6.76 -31.73 17.43
N GLY A 83 7.22 -30.99 18.45
CA GLY A 83 8.60 -31.05 18.96
C GLY A 83 9.64 -30.26 18.16
N ALA A 84 9.23 -29.45 17.19
CA ALA A 84 10.15 -28.56 16.48
C ALA A 84 10.35 -27.25 17.27
N TYR A 85 11.56 -26.67 17.27
CA TYR A 85 11.77 -25.38 17.93
C TYR A 85 10.93 -24.26 17.32
N LYS A 86 10.36 -23.42 18.18
CA LYS A 86 9.70 -22.18 17.76
C LYS A 86 10.74 -21.10 17.53
N TYR A 87 10.77 -20.56 16.31
CA TYR A 87 11.58 -19.41 15.94
C TYR A 87 10.74 -18.15 16.02
N TRP A 88 11.41 -17.01 16.16
CA TRP A 88 10.76 -15.70 16.11
C TRP A 88 10.06 -15.48 14.77
N GLU A 89 8.84 -14.98 14.84
CA GLU A 89 8.14 -14.36 13.72
C GLU A 89 8.76 -13.00 13.36
N LEU A 90 8.35 -12.45 12.21
CA LEU A 90 8.91 -11.19 11.70
C LEU A 90 8.77 -10.04 12.71
N GLU A 91 7.62 -9.90 13.35
CA GLU A 91 7.36 -8.84 14.33
C GLU A 91 8.37 -8.87 15.48
N ARG A 92 8.59 -10.05 16.09
CA ARG A 92 9.61 -10.22 17.12
C ARG A 92 11.03 -9.98 16.61
N CYS A 93 11.32 -10.35 15.36
CA CYS A 93 12.61 -10.08 14.74
C CYS A 93 12.86 -8.57 14.58
N LEU A 94 11.84 -7.78 14.20
CA LEU A 94 11.94 -6.33 14.01
C LEU A 94 12.09 -5.59 15.35
N ASN A 95 11.39 -6.07 16.39
CA ASN A 95 11.39 -5.47 17.72
C ASN A 95 12.61 -5.86 18.59
N ASP A 96 13.50 -6.73 18.11
CA ASP A 96 14.75 -7.05 18.81
C ASP A 96 15.79 -5.96 18.60
N ALA A 97 16.55 -5.62 19.66
CA ALA A 97 17.60 -4.61 19.59
C ALA A 97 18.73 -4.96 18.60
N SER A 98 18.88 -6.24 18.24
CA SER A 98 19.86 -6.70 17.26
C SER A 98 19.36 -6.60 15.82
N SER A 99 18.11 -6.18 15.59
CA SER A 99 17.53 -6.01 14.26
C SER A 99 18.37 -5.04 13.43
N PRO A 100 18.76 -5.40 12.19
CA PRO A 100 19.53 -4.51 11.33
C PRO A 100 18.67 -3.46 10.61
N ILE A 101 17.34 -3.50 10.79
CA ILE A 101 16.35 -2.78 10.00
C ILE A 101 16.11 -1.39 10.58
N ASP A 102 16.15 -0.37 9.73
CA ASP A 102 15.82 1.01 10.09
C ASP A 102 14.34 1.17 10.43
N ARG A 103 14.01 2.25 11.13
CA ARG A 103 12.66 2.51 11.66
C ARG A 103 11.60 2.59 10.56
N ASP A 104 11.87 3.24 9.44
CA ASP A 104 10.89 3.44 8.37
C ASP A 104 10.62 2.14 7.60
N THR A 105 11.66 1.35 7.34
CA THR A 105 11.52 -0.01 6.80
C THR A 105 10.77 -0.90 7.79
N ALA A 106 11.04 -0.81 9.10
CA ALA A 106 10.33 -1.55 10.12
C ALA A 106 8.85 -1.14 10.19
N ASN A 107 8.52 0.14 10.03
CA ASN A 107 7.14 0.66 9.92
C ASN A 107 6.43 0.06 8.70
N ASN A 108 7.08 0.02 7.53
CA ASN A 108 6.55 -0.62 6.33
C ASN A 108 6.24 -2.12 6.55
N LEU A 109 7.13 -2.85 7.21
CA LEU A 109 6.93 -4.27 7.52
C LEU A 109 5.88 -4.50 8.61
N GLY A 110 5.85 -3.65 9.63
CA GLY A 110 4.81 -3.64 10.67
C GLY A 110 3.42 -3.43 10.08
N PHE A 111 3.31 -2.53 9.09
CA PHE A 111 2.09 -2.33 8.32
C PHE A 111 1.63 -3.64 7.63
N PHE A 112 2.54 -4.38 7.00
CA PHE A 112 2.15 -5.65 6.35
C PHE A 112 1.78 -6.75 7.34
N ILE A 113 2.42 -6.79 8.52
CA ILE A 113 2.07 -7.75 9.56
C ILE A 113 0.64 -7.50 10.06
N GLY A 114 0.28 -6.24 10.33
CA GLY A 114 -1.09 -5.89 10.70
C GLY A 114 -2.08 -6.12 9.56
N LEU A 115 -1.74 -5.72 8.33
CA LEU A 115 -2.57 -5.96 7.15
C LEU A 115 -2.83 -7.45 6.90
N ARG A 116 -1.84 -8.32 7.11
CA ARG A 116 -2.02 -9.77 7.02
C ARG A 116 -3.13 -10.26 7.96
N HIS A 117 -3.17 -9.77 9.19
CA HIS A 117 -4.24 -10.14 10.13
C HIS A 117 -5.62 -9.75 9.61
N GLU A 118 -5.75 -8.54 9.07
CA GLU A 118 -7.01 -8.08 8.49
C GLU A 118 -7.46 -8.92 7.27
N ILE A 119 -6.52 -9.27 6.40
CA ILE A 119 -6.78 -10.12 5.22
C ILE A 119 -7.14 -11.56 5.64
N GLU A 120 -6.47 -12.12 6.64
CA GLU A 120 -6.74 -13.49 7.11
C GLU A 120 -8.13 -13.63 7.72
N HIS A 121 -8.65 -12.56 8.32
CA HIS A 121 -9.96 -12.57 8.97
C HIS A 121 -11.11 -12.21 8.03
N GLN A 122 -10.89 -11.42 6.96
CA GLN A 122 -11.95 -10.98 6.04
C GLN A 122 -11.51 -10.98 4.56
N MET A 123 -12.42 -11.37 3.67
CA MET A 123 -12.19 -11.32 2.22
C MET A 123 -11.99 -9.87 1.76
N THR A 124 -10.81 -9.56 1.22
CA THR A 124 -10.51 -8.27 0.62
C THR A 124 -10.82 -8.25 -0.87
N THR A 125 -11.28 -7.10 -1.39
CA THR A 125 -11.39 -6.87 -2.83
C THR A 125 -10.60 -5.64 -3.21
N ARG A 126 -9.57 -5.80 -4.06
CA ARG A 126 -8.83 -4.71 -4.71
C ARG A 126 -8.17 -3.73 -3.72
N ILE A 127 -7.17 -4.21 -2.98
CA ILE A 127 -6.31 -3.36 -2.14
C ILE A 127 -5.04 -2.88 -2.86
N ASP A 128 -4.82 -3.39 -4.07
CA ASP A 128 -3.56 -3.30 -4.81
C ASP A 128 -3.14 -1.86 -5.11
N ASP A 129 -4.08 -1.04 -5.61
CA ASP A 129 -3.81 0.32 -6.05
C ASP A 129 -3.47 1.24 -4.87
N ILE A 130 -4.19 1.07 -3.75
CA ILE A 130 -4.07 1.87 -2.52
C ILE A 130 -2.72 1.61 -1.84
N LEU A 131 -2.27 0.37 -1.87
CA LEU A 131 -1.08 -0.08 -1.16
C LEU A 131 0.15 -0.23 -2.05
N SER A 132 0.02 0.06 -3.35
CA SER A 132 1.07 -0.03 -4.37
C SER A 132 2.39 0.62 -3.94
N ALA A 133 2.33 1.84 -3.40
CA ALA A 133 3.51 2.56 -2.91
C ALA A 133 4.22 1.82 -1.75
N ARG A 134 3.46 1.20 -0.84
CA ARG A 134 4.01 0.42 0.27
C ARG A 134 4.60 -0.90 -0.21
N PHE A 135 3.93 -1.58 -1.16
CA PHE A 135 4.47 -2.80 -1.78
C PHE A 135 5.79 -2.51 -2.51
N GLN A 136 5.85 -1.41 -3.25
CA GLN A 136 7.05 -1.01 -3.95
C GLN A 136 8.20 -0.70 -2.97
N ALA A 137 7.94 0.04 -1.89
CA ALA A 137 8.92 0.27 -0.83
C ALA A 137 9.45 -1.04 -0.24
N CYS A 138 8.56 -1.99 0.07
CA CYS A 138 8.93 -3.31 0.60
C CYS A 138 9.91 -4.06 -0.31
N CYS A 139 9.63 -4.09 -1.62
CA CYS A 139 10.51 -4.72 -2.62
C CYS A 139 11.89 -4.06 -2.69
N LEU A 140 11.91 -2.72 -2.74
CA LEU A 140 13.15 -1.94 -2.83
C LEU A 140 14.00 -2.12 -1.58
N ASN A 141 13.38 -1.99 -0.40
CA ASN A 141 14.03 -2.19 0.89
C ASN A 141 14.56 -3.62 1.02
N TYR A 142 13.77 -4.64 0.63
CA TYR A 142 14.23 -6.04 0.69
C TYR A 142 15.50 -6.23 -0.13
N ASN A 143 15.51 -5.69 -1.35
CA ASN A 143 16.65 -5.78 -2.23
C ASN A 143 17.87 -5.00 -1.71
N GLU A 144 17.66 -3.84 -1.10
CA GLU A 144 18.73 -3.09 -0.43
C GLU A 144 19.32 -3.89 0.73
N TYR A 145 18.48 -4.37 1.64
CA TYR A 145 18.92 -5.07 2.86
C TYR A 145 19.60 -6.39 2.56
N ILE A 146 19.11 -7.19 1.61
CA ILE A 146 19.78 -8.44 1.26
C ILE A 146 21.18 -8.18 0.69
N LYS A 147 21.37 -7.10 -0.08
CA LYS A 147 22.67 -6.68 -0.59
C LYS A 147 23.56 -6.13 0.51
N LYS A 148 23.02 -5.30 1.39
CA LYS A 148 23.73 -4.71 2.53
C LYS A 148 24.25 -5.78 3.50
N LEU A 149 23.45 -6.81 3.77
CA LEU A 149 23.76 -7.83 4.78
C LEU A 149 24.57 -9.01 4.23
N PHE A 150 24.38 -9.40 2.96
CA PHE A 150 24.98 -10.61 2.40
C PHE A 150 25.80 -10.38 1.12
N GLY A 151 25.83 -9.14 0.61
CA GLY A 151 26.59 -8.75 -0.57
C GLY A 151 25.75 -8.69 -1.85
N ALA A 152 26.24 -7.89 -2.81
CA ALA A 152 25.52 -7.55 -4.05
C ALA A 152 25.08 -8.76 -4.90
N ALA A 153 25.79 -9.89 -4.81
CA ALA A 153 25.45 -11.12 -5.56
C ALA A 153 24.09 -11.73 -5.15
N HIS A 154 23.58 -11.38 -3.97
CA HIS A 154 22.30 -11.87 -3.47
C HIS A 154 21.11 -10.99 -3.85
N GLY A 155 21.33 -9.87 -4.55
CA GLY A 155 20.27 -9.02 -5.08
C GLY A 155 19.27 -9.80 -5.94
N VAL A 156 18.05 -9.28 -5.99
CA VAL A 156 16.93 -9.81 -6.78
C VAL A 156 16.56 -8.91 -7.96
N GLU A 157 17.23 -7.76 -8.13
CA GLU A 157 16.93 -6.79 -9.20
C GLU A 157 17.13 -7.32 -10.63
N LYS A 158 17.95 -8.38 -10.82
CA LYS A 158 18.27 -8.92 -12.14
C LYS A 158 17.15 -9.74 -12.78
N HIS A 159 16.04 -9.95 -12.08
CA HIS A 159 14.98 -10.88 -12.47
C HIS A 159 13.66 -10.21 -12.87
N LEU A 160 13.58 -8.88 -12.92
CA LEU A 160 12.40 -8.16 -13.39
C LEU A 160 12.72 -7.30 -14.61
N SER A 161 12.32 -7.79 -15.78
CA SER A 161 12.17 -6.97 -16.98
C SER A 161 10.98 -6.03 -16.81
N PHE A 162 11.11 -4.79 -17.28
CA PHE A 162 10.04 -3.78 -17.22
C PHE A 162 8.80 -4.29 -17.98
N SER A 163 7.63 -4.23 -17.35
CA SER A 163 6.36 -4.65 -17.97
C SER A 163 5.92 -3.59 -19.00
N LEU A 164 5.66 -4.01 -20.23
CA LEU A 164 5.01 -3.18 -21.23
C LEU A 164 3.53 -2.99 -20.83
N GLN A 165 3.10 -1.74 -20.69
CA GLN A 165 1.73 -1.40 -20.31
C GLN A 165 0.87 -1.14 -21.55
N PHE A 166 -0.33 -1.73 -21.61
CA PHE A 166 -1.25 -1.59 -22.76
C PHE A 166 -2.04 -0.28 -22.76
N SER A 167 -2.03 0.49 -21.67
CA SER A 167 -2.78 1.73 -21.53
C SER A 167 -1.87 2.90 -21.17
N THR A 168 -2.09 4.03 -21.84
CA THR A 168 -1.71 5.34 -21.32
C THR A 168 -2.58 5.64 -20.11
N ILE A 169 -2.03 6.25 -19.05
CA ILE A 169 -2.81 6.78 -17.93
C ILE A 169 -3.75 7.87 -18.48
N SER A 170 -4.97 7.51 -18.89
CA SER A 170 -5.98 8.48 -19.32
C SER A 170 -6.61 9.13 -18.09
N THR A 171 -7.18 10.32 -18.28
CA THR A 171 -7.89 11.04 -17.21
C THR A 171 -9.02 10.19 -16.60
N GLU A 172 -9.63 9.27 -17.38
CA GLU A 172 -10.64 8.34 -16.88
C GLU A 172 -10.05 7.26 -15.95
N GLN A 173 -8.78 6.86 -16.13
CA GLN A 173 -8.11 5.97 -15.17
C GLN A 173 -7.75 6.70 -13.87
N LYS A 174 -7.53 8.02 -13.93
CA LYS A 174 -7.24 8.84 -12.74
C LYS A 174 -8.44 8.93 -11.81
N GLU A 175 -9.64 9.11 -12.35
CA GLU A 175 -10.89 9.14 -11.56
C GLU A 175 -11.18 7.79 -10.89
N LEU A 176 -10.87 6.68 -11.57
CA LEU A 176 -10.97 5.32 -10.99
C LEU A 176 -9.96 5.06 -9.86
N LEU A 177 -8.84 5.80 -9.83
CA LEU A 177 -7.81 5.72 -8.79
C LEU A 177 -8.08 6.65 -7.61
N GLU A 178 -8.79 7.76 -7.81
CA GLU A 178 -9.15 8.73 -6.76
C GLU A 178 -10.35 8.28 -5.92
N GLU A 179 -11.22 7.45 -6.48
CA GLU A 179 -12.34 6.85 -5.77
C GLU A 179 -11.99 5.40 -5.40
N HIS A 180 -11.99 5.08 -4.10
CA HIS A 180 -11.79 3.71 -3.60
C HIS A 180 -13.11 3.06 -3.15
N PRO A 181 -14.16 2.94 -3.99
CA PRO A 181 -15.46 2.44 -3.57
C PRO A 181 -15.45 0.95 -3.18
N GLY A 182 -14.32 0.23 -3.36
CA GLY A 182 -14.17 -1.19 -3.07
C GLY A 182 -13.31 -1.55 -1.84
N LEU A 183 -12.76 -0.57 -1.10
CA LEU A 183 -11.93 -0.87 0.07
C LEU A 183 -12.80 -1.29 1.27
N PRO A 184 -12.61 -2.48 1.86
CA PRO A 184 -13.34 -2.88 3.06
C PRO A 184 -13.09 -1.92 4.23
N ALA A 185 -14.14 -1.65 5.02
CA ALA A 185 -14.11 -0.65 6.09
C ALA A 185 -13.06 -0.94 7.18
N ASN A 186 -12.80 -2.22 7.46
CA ASN A 186 -11.76 -2.63 8.40
C ASN A 186 -10.36 -2.29 7.90
N ILE A 187 -10.07 -2.53 6.61
CA ILE A 187 -8.79 -2.16 5.98
C ILE A 187 -8.63 -0.63 5.95
N HIS A 188 -9.69 0.10 5.60
CA HIS A 188 -9.67 1.57 5.63
C HIS A 188 -9.38 2.10 7.04
N GLY A 189 -10.08 1.55 8.06
CA GLY A 189 -9.87 1.91 9.46
C GLY A 189 -8.46 1.62 9.92
N TYR A 190 -7.92 0.44 9.58
CA TYR A 190 -6.55 0.06 9.87
C TYR A 190 -5.54 1.02 9.24
N ILE A 191 -5.65 1.31 7.93
CA ILE A 191 -4.76 2.24 7.23
C ILE A 191 -4.79 3.61 7.91
N THR A 192 -5.99 4.14 8.19
CA THR A 192 -6.16 5.46 8.79
C THR A 192 -5.53 5.51 10.18
N SER A 193 -5.74 4.48 11.01
CA SER A 193 -5.16 4.40 12.35
C SER A 193 -3.63 4.30 12.30
N PHE A 194 -3.09 3.43 11.44
CA PHE A 194 -1.65 3.24 11.33
C PHE A 194 -0.96 4.52 10.84
N ASP A 195 -1.55 5.20 9.85
CA ASP A 195 -0.98 6.42 9.28
C ASP A 195 -1.04 7.59 10.25
N ALA A 196 -2.07 7.66 11.10
CA ALA A 196 -2.20 8.68 12.13
C ALA A 196 -1.17 8.53 13.27
N ASP A 197 -0.64 7.33 13.49
CA ASP A 197 0.37 7.05 14.51
C ASP A 197 1.81 7.40 14.04
N LEU A 198 2.01 7.66 12.74
CA LEU A 198 3.30 8.05 12.17
C LEU A 198 3.52 9.56 12.25
N SER A 199 4.77 9.98 12.45
CA SER A 199 5.15 11.37 12.24
C SER A 199 5.18 11.74 10.76
N ASP A 200 5.13 13.04 10.45
CA ASP A 200 5.19 13.53 9.06
C ASP A 200 6.49 13.10 8.34
N GLU A 201 7.60 13.04 9.08
CA GLU A 201 8.90 12.58 8.56
C GLU A 201 8.85 11.10 8.18
N GLU A 202 8.26 10.25 9.04
CA GLU A 202 8.11 8.81 8.76
C GLU A 202 7.15 8.57 7.60
N PHE A 203 6.03 9.28 7.56
CA PHE A 203 5.01 9.11 6.52
C PHE A 203 5.50 9.51 5.13
N SER A 204 6.36 10.54 5.06
CA SER A 204 6.96 11.03 3.82
C SER A 204 8.19 10.23 3.37
N ASN A 205 8.73 9.36 4.22
CA ASN A 205 9.94 8.60 3.94
C ASN A 205 9.73 7.55 2.81
N PRO A 206 10.62 7.47 1.81
CA PRO A 206 10.51 6.48 0.72
C PRO A 206 10.65 5.02 1.17
N HIS A 207 11.31 4.75 2.31
CA HIS A 207 11.37 3.41 2.90
C HIS A 207 10.02 2.99 3.48
N TYR A 208 9.19 3.93 3.92
CA TYR A 208 7.85 3.64 4.37
C TYR A 208 6.89 3.44 3.18
N ALA A 209 6.89 4.37 2.22
CA ALA A 209 6.08 4.28 1.01
C ALA A 209 6.76 4.98 -0.18
N TYR A 210 7.00 4.24 -1.26
CA TYR A 210 7.69 4.73 -2.45
C TYR A 210 6.69 5.28 -3.47
N ARG A 211 6.70 6.61 -3.67
CA ARG A 211 5.73 7.32 -4.51
C ARG A 211 6.45 7.87 -5.75
N ILE A 212 5.87 7.68 -6.93
CA ILE A 212 6.44 8.11 -8.23
C ILE A 212 5.46 9.04 -8.93
N LEU A 213 5.97 10.11 -9.54
CA LEU A 213 5.24 10.93 -10.50
C LEU A 213 5.73 10.59 -11.91
N PHE A 214 4.81 10.16 -12.78
CA PHE A 214 5.08 9.99 -14.20
C PHE A 214 4.72 11.27 -14.94
N VAL A 215 5.72 11.87 -15.59
CA VAL A 215 5.52 13.03 -16.46
C VAL A 215 5.82 12.60 -17.89
N PRO A 216 4.84 12.68 -18.82
CA PRO A 216 5.08 12.35 -20.21
C PRO A 216 6.11 13.32 -20.80
N LYS A 217 7.18 12.77 -21.38
CA LYS A 217 8.21 13.55 -22.06
C LYS A 217 7.97 13.49 -23.56
N THR A 218 7.84 14.65 -24.21
CA THR A 218 7.86 14.74 -25.67
C THR A 218 9.29 14.64 -26.19
N ALA A 219 9.49 13.90 -27.27
CA ALA A 219 10.81 13.75 -27.89
C ALA A 219 11.22 15.08 -28.55
N ASN A 220 12.32 15.67 -28.08
CA ASN A 220 12.79 16.97 -28.57
C ASN A 220 13.74 16.88 -29.78
N ARG A 221 14.29 15.69 -30.09
CA ARG A 221 15.21 15.48 -31.23
C ARG A 221 15.08 14.08 -31.83
N LYS A 222 15.07 13.98 -33.17
CA LYS A 222 15.16 12.71 -33.90
C LYS A 222 16.51 12.04 -33.63
N GLY A 223 16.51 10.75 -33.28
CA GLY A 223 17.73 9.95 -33.10
C GLY A 223 18.29 9.85 -31.68
N GLN A 224 17.60 10.39 -30.67
CA GLN A 224 17.89 10.04 -29.28
C GLN A 224 17.47 8.57 -29.07
N ALA A 225 18.26 7.78 -28.34
CA ALA A 225 17.84 6.43 -27.97
C ALA A 225 16.49 6.52 -27.24
N ASP A 226 15.49 5.75 -27.69
CA ASP A 226 14.14 5.68 -27.13
C ASP A 226 14.17 5.06 -25.72
N ARG A 227 14.70 5.80 -24.75
CA ARG A 227 14.49 5.48 -23.34
C ARG A 227 13.08 5.92 -23.00
N VAL A 228 12.20 4.93 -22.85
CA VAL A 228 10.79 5.12 -22.49
C VAL A 228 10.64 5.84 -21.14
N ILE A 229 11.63 5.75 -20.25
CA ILE A 229 11.62 6.35 -18.90
C ILE A 229 12.98 6.98 -18.57
N GLU A 230 12.95 8.18 -18.01
CA GLU A 230 14.10 8.86 -17.40
C GLU A 230 13.88 9.03 -15.89
N PHE A 231 14.88 8.66 -15.09
CA PHE A 231 14.85 8.86 -13.64
C PHE A 231 15.39 10.24 -13.30
N VAL A 232 14.54 11.04 -12.66
CA VAL A 232 14.90 12.34 -12.09
C VAL A 232 15.13 12.13 -10.60
N LYS A 233 16.28 12.60 -10.08
CA LYS A 233 16.54 12.51 -8.65
C LYS A 233 15.59 13.43 -7.87
N SER A 234 15.16 12.97 -6.69
CA SER A 234 14.22 13.70 -5.83
C SER A 234 14.75 15.05 -5.35
N ASP A 235 16.07 15.20 -5.23
CA ASP A 235 16.78 16.42 -4.83
C ASP A 235 17.09 17.36 -6.01
N SER A 236 16.61 17.05 -7.22
CA SER A 236 16.84 17.90 -8.38
C SER A 236 15.91 19.12 -8.37
N PRO A 237 16.35 20.28 -8.89
CA PRO A 237 15.50 21.47 -9.03
C PRO A 237 14.22 21.19 -9.83
N LEU A 238 14.29 20.28 -10.81
CA LEU A 238 13.14 19.86 -11.61
C LEU A 238 12.12 19.08 -10.77
N ALA A 239 12.58 18.17 -9.90
CA ALA A 239 11.71 17.42 -9.00
C ALA A 239 11.04 18.34 -7.96
N GLU A 240 11.75 19.34 -7.43
CA GLU A 240 11.16 20.32 -6.50
C GLU A 240 10.01 21.12 -7.15
N VAL A 241 10.21 21.60 -8.39
CA VAL A 241 9.18 22.34 -9.13
C VAL A 241 7.97 21.44 -9.40
N ILE A 242 8.19 20.23 -9.90
CA ILE A 242 7.11 19.27 -10.21
C ILE A 242 6.33 18.90 -8.93
N ASN A 243 7.02 18.65 -7.82
CA ASN A 243 6.35 18.33 -6.55
C ASN A 243 5.52 19.51 -6.02
N LYS A 244 6.02 20.75 -6.16
CA LYS A 244 5.26 21.96 -5.78
C LYS A 244 4.03 22.15 -6.68
N GLU A 245 4.17 22.01 -7.99
CA GLU A 245 3.03 22.10 -8.91
C GLU A 245 2.00 21.00 -8.66
N TYR A 246 2.44 19.77 -8.37
CA TYR A 246 1.52 18.69 -7.98
C TYR A 246 0.78 19.00 -6.68
N ALA A 247 1.45 19.58 -5.67
CA ALA A 247 0.81 20.03 -4.44
C ALA A 247 -0.26 21.10 -4.74
N VAL A 248 0.01 22.05 -5.63
CA VAL A 248 -0.93 23.09 -6.07
C VAL A 248 -2.13 22.50 -6.85
N ILE A 249 -1.92 21.48 -7.67
CA ILE A 249 -3.00 20.76 -8.37
C ILE A 249 -3.90 20.03 -7.35
N LYS A 250 -3.32 19.42 -6.31
CA LYS A 250 -4.08 18.80 -5.21
C LYS A 250 -4.87 19.82 -4.38
N GLU A 251 -4.32 21.02 -4.23
CA GLU A 251 -4.99 22.15 -3.57
C GLU A 251 -6.01 22.87 -4.47
N THR A 252 -6.08 22.52 -5.76
CA THR A 252 -7.12 23.06 -6.65
C THR A 252 -8.48 22.56 -6.14
N GLU A 253 -9.24 23.50 -5.61
CA GLU A 253 -10.42 23.25 -4.78
C GLU A 253 -11.42 22.30 -5.45
N LYS A 254 -11.74 21.17 -4.79
CA LYS A 254 -12.79 20.25 -5.26
C LYS A 254 -14.06 21.04 -5.56
N LYS A 255 -14.67 20.80 -6.71
CA LYS A 255 -15.91 21.49 -7.12
C LYS A 255 -16.98 21.27 -6.05
N LYS A 256 -17.55 22.37 -5.56
CA LYS A 256 -18.48 22.42 -4.43
C LYS A 256 -19.86 22.85 -4.93
N TYR A 257 -20.89 22.13 -4.50
CA TYR A 257 -22.28 22.41 -4.85
C TYR A 257 -23.07 22.86 -3.62
N GLN A 258 -23.79 23.95 -3.77
CA GLN A 258 -24.83 24.33 -2.81
C GLN A 258 -26.04 23.39 -2.97
N PRO A 259 -26.86 23.19 -1.93
CA PRO A 259 -28.07 22.36 -2.00
C PRO A 259 -28.97 22.68 -3.21
N LYS A 260 -29.09 23.97 -3.55
CA LYS A 260 -29.87 24.42 -4.71
C LYS A 260 -29.25 23.93 -6.03
N GLN A 261 -27.93 24.01 -6.18
CA GLN A 261 -27.24 23.54 -7.39
C GLN A 261 -27.39 22.02 -7.58
N VAL A 262 -27.37 21.24 -6.49
CA VAL A 262 -27.64 19.79 -6.55
C VAL A 262 -29.05 19.54 -7.08
N VAL A 263 -30.04 20.27 -6.58
CA VAL A 263 -31.44 20.13 -7.07
C VAL A 263 -31.58 20.57 -8.52
N ASP A 264 -30.95 21.67 -8.91
CA ASP A 264 -31.00 22.17 -10.28
C ASP A 264 -30.36 21.18 -11.27
N LEU A 265 -29.27 20.49 -10.87
CA LEU A 265 -28.68 19.39 -11.62
C LEU A 265 -29.67 18.24 -11.81
N MET A 266 -30.32 17.77 -10.73
CA MET A 266 -31.29 16.67 -10.84
C MET A 266 -32.48 17.03 -11.73
N LYS A 267 -32.94 18.29 -11.67
CA LYS A 267 -34.00 18.78 -12.57
C LYS A 267 -33.56 18.78 -14.03
N ALA A 268 -32.34 19.22 -14.31
CA ALA A 268 -31.76 19.18 -15.65
C ALA A 268 -31.60 17.74 -16.17
N GLU A 269 -31.37 16.78 -15.27
CA GLU A 269 -31.28 15.34 -15.57
C GLU A 269 -32.64 14.63 -15.69
N GLY A 270 -33.76 15.36 -15.63
CA GLY A 270 -35.10 14.83 -15.88
C GLY A 270 -35.92 14.53 -14.62
N TYR A 271 -35.55 15.04 -13.46
CA TYR A 271 -36.31 14.90 -12.21
C TYR A 271 -36.94 16.24 -11.76
N PRO A 272 -37.95 16.78 -12.47
CA PRO A 272 -38.49 18.12 -12.24
C PRO A 272 -39.13 18.30 -10.85
N GLN A 273 -39.65 17.22 -10.26
CA GLN A 273 -40.29 17.23 -8.93
C GLN A 273 -39.29 17.06 -7.78
N PHE A 274 -38.00 16.82 -8.07
CA PHE A 274 -36.97 16.82 -7.02
C PHE A 274 -36.78 18.24 -6.49
N SER A 275 -36.83 18.41 -5.17
CA SER A 275 -36.86 19.71 -4.51
C SER A 275 -35.87 19.79 -3.35
N VAL A 276 -35.59 21.00 -2.87
CA VAL A 276 -34.70 21.22 -1.70
C VAL A 276 -35.24 20.51 -0.45
N HIS A 277 -36.56 20.34 -0.34
CA HIS A 277 -37.18 19.58 0.73
C HIS A 277 -36.80 18.10 0.66
N HIS A 278 -36.94 17.47 -0.51
CA HIS A 278 -36.53 16.08 -0.73
C HIS A 278 -35.03 15.86 -0.53
N HIS A 279 -34.22 16.79 -1.04
CA HIS A 279 -32.78 16.80 -0.79
C HIS A 279 -32.47 16.87 0.71
N THR A 280 -33.24 17.67 1.48
CA THR A 280 -33.05 17.80 2.93
C THR A 280 -33.37 16.53 3.69
N GLN A 281 -34.49 15.88 3.36
CA GLN A 281 -34.86 14.59 3.93
C GLN A 281 -33.81 13.51 3.64
N LEU A 282 -33.28 13.48 2.42
CA LEU A 282 -32.29 12.49 2.01
C LEU A 282 -30.96 12.64 2.74
N TRP A 283 -30.42 13.87 2.87
CA TRP A 283 -29.16 14.04 3.59
C TRP A 283 -29.31 13.75 5.08
N GLN A 284 -30.50 14.00 5.67
CA GLN A 284 -30.78 13.66 7.07
C GLN A 284 -30.87 12.15 7.29
N SER A 285 -31.58 11.43 6.41
CA SER A 285 -31.73 9.97 6.54
C SER A 285 -30.40 9.22 6.39
N LEU A 286 -29.48 9.76 5.58
CA LEU A 286 -28.15 9.20 5.36
C LEU A 286 -27.06 9.80 6.27
N ALA A 287 -27.44 10.66 7.22
CA ALA A 287 -26.50 11.41 8.06
C ALA A 287 -25.36 12.07 7.26
N ALA A 288 -25.67 12.58 6.06
CA ALA A 288 -24.68 12.91 5.05
C ALA A 288 -23.85 14.17 5.34
N LYS A 289 -24.23 14.94 6.36
CA LYS A 289 -23.41 16.05 6.90
C LYS A 289 -22.37 15.60 7.93
N ASN A 290 -22.29 14.32 8.26
CA ASN A 290 -21.20 13.80 9.07
C ASN A 290 -19.89 13.90 8.25
N PRO A 291 -18.86 14.64 8.71
CA PRO A 291 -17.60 14.77 8.00
C PRO A 291 -16.93 13.43 7.67
N ALA A 292 -17.13 12.39 8.49
CA ALA A 292 -16.60 11.05 8.26
C ALA A 292 -17.11 10.39 6.97
N ASN A 293 -18.26 10.82 6.44
CA ASN A 293 -18.84 10.28 5.22
C ASN A 293 -18.24 10.90 3.95
N GLY A 294 -17.55 12.04 4.06
CA GLY A 294 -16.85 12.67 2.94
C GLY A 294 -17.76 13.21 1.82
N TYR A 295 -19.03 13.52 2.10
CA TYR A 295 -19.99 14.01 1.10
C TYR A 295 -19.97 15.53 0.90
N GLY A 296 -19.25 16.25 1.74
CA GLY A 296 -19.17 17.70 1.66
C GLY A 296 -18.29 18.27 2.76
N ALA A 297 -18.22 19.60 2.80
CA ALA A 297 -17.52 20.32 3.85
C ALA A 297 -18.21 21.65 4.16
N LEU A 298 -17.94 22.14 5.36
CA LEU A 298 -18.44 23.41 5.84
C LEU A 298 -17.52 24.53 5.34
N VAL A 299 -18.03 25.38 4.44
CA VAL A 299 -17.27 26.48 3.85
C VAL A 299 -17.49 27.75 4.67
N ALA A 300 -16.39 28.41 5.04
CA ALA A 300 -16.38 29.65 5.81
C ALA A 300 -17.20 29.62 7.12
N GLY A 301 -17.34 28.44 7.74
CA GLY A 301 -18.09 28.28 9.01
C GLY A 301 -19.61 28.48 8.90
N LYS A 302 -20.16 28.70 7.70
CA LYS A 302 -21.54 29.17 7.52
C LYS A 302 -22.42 28.23 6.70
N ALA A 303 -21.88 27.62 5.65
CA ALA A 303 -22.69 26.87 4.70
C ALA A 303 -22.03 25.53 4.33
N TRP A 304 -22.81 24.47 4.48
CA TRP A 304 -22.40 23.15 4.00
C TRP A 304 -22.47 23.10 2.48
N HIS A 305 -21.36 22.75 1.86
CA HIS A 305 -21.25 22.52 0.43
C HIS A 305 -21.00 21.04 0.17
N TRP A 306 -21.65 20.53 -0.87
CA TRP A 306 -21.60 19.13 -1.27
C TRP A 306 -20.51 18.91 -2.30
N TYR A 307 -19.84 17.76 -2.22
CA TYR A 307 -18.94 17.29 -3.26
C TYR A 307 -19.70 16.51 -4.33
N GLU A 308 -19.07 16.27 -5.49
CA GLU A 308 -19.65 15.50 -6.60
C GLU A 308 -20.24 14.15 -6.14
N ARG A 309 -19.52 13.44 -5.25
CA ARG A 309 -19.99 12.17 -4.66
C ARG A 309 -21.39 12.24 -4.03
N TRP A 310 -21.75 13.37 -3.44
CA TRP A 310 -23.10 13.55 -2.91
C TRP A 310 -24.14 13.70 -4.02
N VAL A 311 -23.79 14.37 -5.11
CA VAL A 311 -24.63 14.49 -6.31
C VAL A 311 -24.92 13.10 -6.88
N ASP A 312 -23.93 12.21 -6.92
CA ASP A 312 -24.12 10.84 -7.40
C ASP A 312 -25.08 10.01 -6.52
N ILE A 313 -25.01 10.19 -5.20
CA ILE A 313 -25.94 9.55 -4.26
C ILE A 313 -27.36 10.07 -4.48
N VAL A 314 -27.51 11.38 -4.68
CA VAL A 314 -28.81 12.00 -4.96
C VAL A 314 -29.35 11.51 -6.31
N ARG A 315 -28.50 11.38 -7.33
CA ARG A 315 -28.86 10.83 -8.65
C ARG A 315 -29.35 9.40 -8.52
N LYS A 316 -28.61 8.55 -7.82
CA LYS A 316 -29.01 7.16 -7.56
C LYS A 316 -30.34 7.08 -6.81
N HIS A 317 -30.52 7.91 -5.79
CA HIS A 317 -31.80 8.00 -5.08
C HIS A 317 -32.96 8.38 -6.01
N CYS A 318 -32.74 9.32 -6.93
CA CYS A 318 -33.76 9.71 -7.91
C CYS A 318 -34.11 8.57 -8.89
N GLN A 319 -33.11 7.80 -9.32
CA GLN A 319 -33.29 6.61 -10.16
C GLN A 319 -34.06 5.50 -9.44
N ASP A 320 -33.72 5.22 -8.18
CA ASP A 320 -34.31 4.15 -7.38
C ASP A 320 -35.74 4.48 -6.91
N SER A 321 -36.14 5.75 -6.92
CA SER A 321 -37.44 6.22 -6.40
C SER A 321 -38.64 5.96 -7.33
N GLN A 322 -38.55 5.02 -8.29
CA GLN A 322 -39.65 4.51 -9.11
C GLN A 322 -40.58 5.59 -9.71
N GLY A 323 -40.02 6.70 -10.21
CA GLY A 323 -40.80 7.77 -10.84
C GLY A 323 -41.41 8.81 -9.90
N LYS A 324 -41.12 8.74 -8.58
CA LYS A 324 -41.58 9.72 -7.57
C LYS A 324 -41.20 11.17 -7.90
N TYR A 325 -40.14 11.38 -8.68
CA TYR A 325 -39.60 12.71 -8.99
C TYR A 325 -39.70 13.12 -10.46
N LEU A 326 -40.35 12.28 -11.29
CA LEU A 326 -40.59 12.54 -12.71
C LEU A 326 -41.71 13.56 -12.93
#